data_AF-A0A084VFU7-F1
#
_entry.id   AF-A0A084VFU7-F1
#
_cell.length_a   1.000
_cell.length_b   1.000
_cell.length_c   1.000
_cell.angle_alpha   90.00
_cell.angle_beta   90.00
_cell.angle_gamma   90.00
#
_symmetry.space_group_name_H-M   'P 1'
#
loop_
_entity.id
_entity.type
_entity.pdbx_description
1 polymer ?
#
loop_
_entity_poly.entity_id
_entity_poly.type
_entity_poly.pdbx_seq_one_letter_code
_entity_poly.pdbx_strand_id
1 'polypeptide(L)'
;MRKVILWVSTIKPLAVKILNSTESLAAHKEYQIVCQSTGARPNAVIQWTKGKKTLKRIKEHSVRNTTVSVLTFVPTVEDDGRLLGCRAQNPKVVGLFLEHFQNISVHCE
;
A
#
# COMPACT_ATOMS: atom_id res chain seq x y z
N MET A 1 -15.67 -37.39 -18.43
CA MET A 1 -16.19 -36.20 -17.75
C MET A 1 -15.11 -35.12 -17.73
N ARG A 2 -15.22 -34.08 -18.56
CA ARG A 2 -14.29 -32.94 -18.53
C ARG A 2 -14.61 -32.12 -17.28
N LYS A 3 -13.74 -32.18 -16.26
CA LYS A 3 -13.77 -31.23 -15.14
C LYS A 3 -13.59 -29.84 -15.72
N VAL A 4 -14.67 -29.08 -15.82
CA VAL A 4 -14.60 -27.63 -16.01
C VAL A 4 -14.11 -27.08 -14.68
N ILE A 5 -12.79 -27.04 -14.52
CA ILE A 5 -12.17 -26.21 -13.49
C ILE A 5 -12.48 -24.79 -13.92
N LEU A 6 -13.48 -24.18 -13.27
CA LEU A 6 -13.66 -22.73 -13.29
C LEU A 6 -12.39 -22.12 -12.70
N TRP A 7 -11.39 -21.88 -13.55
CA TRP A 7 -10.17 -21.15 -13.20
C TRP A 7 -10.58 -19.71 -12.85
N VAL A 8 -10.84 -19.43 -11.58
CA VAL A 8 -10.85 -18.05 -11.09
C VAL A 8 -9.43 -17.54 -11.31
N SER A 9 -9.24 -16.70 -12.33
CA SER A 9 -7.93 -16.19 -12.70
C SER A 9 -7.37 -15.33 -11.57
N THR A 10 -6.40 -15.87 -10.84
CA THR A 10 -5.65 -15.13 -9.81
C THR A 10 -4.61 -14.27 -10.48
N ILE A 11 -4.78 -12.94 -10.42
CA ILE A 11 -3.92 -11.97 -11.11
C ILE A 11 -3.18 -11.13 -10.08
N LYS A 12 -1.86 -11.00 -10.25
CA LYS A 12 -0.99 -10.08 -9.50
C LYS A 12 -1.42 -8.62 -9.78
N PRO A 13 -1.34 -7.69 -8.81
CA PRO A 13 -1.54 -6.27 -9.09
C PRO A 13 -0.70 -5.78 -10.28
N LEU A 14 -1.32 -5.03 -11.19
CA LEU A 14 -0.66 -4.48 -12.37
C LEU A 14 0.08 -3.18 -12.05
N ALA A 15 -0.46 -2.38 -11.14
CA ALA A 15 0.17 -1.15 -10.68
C ALA A 15 -0.13 -0.90 -9.20
N VAL A 16 0.85 -0.31 -8.51
CA VAL A 16 0.76 0.16 -7.12
C VAL A 16 1.47 1.50 -7.06
N LYS A 17 0.83 2.52 -6.47
CA LYS A 17 1.40 3.87 -6.33
C LYS A 17 0.95 4.51 -5.03
N ILE A 18 1.90 5.17 -4.36
CA ILE A 18 1.57 6.15 -3.32
C ILE A 18 1.24 7.46 -4.06
N LEU A 19 0.05 8.01 -3.82
CA LEU A 19 -0.50 9.11 -4.63
C LEU A 19 -0.08 10.48 -4.13
N ASN A 20 -0.02 10.66 -2.81
CA ASN A 20 0.48 11.90 -2.21
C ASN A 20 1.94 11.72 -1.80
N SER A 21 2.83 12.06 -2.74
CA SER A 21 4.25 12.27 -2.45
C SER A 21 4.37 13.42 -1.45
N THR A 22 4.94 13.15 -0.28
CA THR A 22 4.99 14.11 0.83
C THR A 22 6.22 14.99 0.67
N GLU A 23 6.05 16.18 0.09
CA GLU A 23 7.18 17.10 -0.18
C GLU A 23 7.92 17.53 1.11
N SER A 24 7.23 17.61 2.24
CA SER A 24 7.83 17.53 3.58
C SER A 24 6.74 17.44 4.66
N LEU A 25 6.91 16.56 5.64
CA LEU A 25 5.97 16.40 6.77
C LEU A 25 6.52 17.07 8.03
N ALA A 26 5.68 17.78 8.78
CA ALA A 26 6.08 18.29 10.09
C ALA A 26 6.02 17.16 11.12
N ALA A 27 7.04 17.04 11.96
CA ALA A 27 7.07 16.06 13.04
C ALA A 27 5.86 16.21 13.97
N HIS A 28 5.32 15.08 14.45
CA HIS A 28 4.18 14.99 15.38
C HIS A 28 2.81 15.47 14.85
N LYS A 29 2.71 15.92 13.59
CA LYS A 29 1.42 16.21 12.95
C LYS A 29 0.82 14.96 12.31
N GLU A 30 -0.52 14.86 12.33
CA GLU A 30 -1.22 13.74 11.70
C GLU A 30 -1.48 14.00 10.21
N TYR A 31 -1.15 13.02 9.37
CA TYR A 31 -1.33 13.04 7.94
C TYR A 31 -2.10 11.80 7.46
N GLN A 32 -2.76 11.92 6.30
CA GLN A 32 -3.32 10.80 5.57
C GLN A 32 -2.50 10.55 4.31
N ILE A 33 -1.95 9.35 4.18
CA ILE A 33 -1.17 8.92 3.01
C ILE A 33 -1.97 7.87 2.24
N VAL A 34 -2.11 8.06 0.93
CA VAL A 34 -2.96 7.24 0.08
C VAL A 34 -2.12 6.37 -0.83
N CYS A 35 -2.40 5.07 -0.83
CA CYS A 35 -1.88 4.14 -1.82
C CYS A 35 -3.02 3.54 -2.63
N GLN A 36 -2.79 3.41 -3.93
CA GLN A 36 -3.71 2.82 -4.88
C GLN A 36 -3.05 1.64 -5.59
N SER A 37 -3.79 0.53 -5.66
CA SER A 37 -3.45 -0.66 -6.44
C SER A 37 -4.52 -0.92 -7.50
N THR A 38 -4.13 -1.33 -8.71
CA THR A 38 -5.07 -1.67 -9.79
C THR A 38 -4.75 -3.00 -10.45
N GLY A 39 -5.77 -3.64 -11.04
CA GLY A 39 -5.62 -4.80 -11.92
C GLY A 39 -5.51 -6.16 -11.23
N ALA A 40 -5.54 -6.20 -9.89
CA ALA A 40 -5.54 -7.45 -9.14
C ALA A 40 -6.87 -8.21 -9.28
N ARG A 41 -6.82 -9.54 -9.28
CA ARG A 41 -8.01 -10.40 -9.22
C ARG A 41 -7.80 -11.58 -8.27
N PRO A 42 -8.58 -11.74 -7.19
CA PRO A 42 -9.49 -10.72 -6.62
C PRO A 42 -8.73 -9.46 -6.19
N ASN A 43 -9.46 -8.44 -5.70
CA ASN A 43 -8.87 -7.20 -5.22
C ASN A 43 -7.74 -7.47 -4.20
N ALA A 44 -6.69 -6.66 -4.29
CA ALA A 44 -5.51 -6.84 -3.47
C ALA A 44 -5.77 -6.42 -2.02
N VAL A 45 -4.97 -6.94 -1.10
CA VAL A 45 -4.85 -6.42 0.26
C VAL A 45 -3.58 -5.59 0.33
N ILE A 46 -3.67 -4.37 0.88
CA ILE A 46 -2.52 -3.46 0.98
C ILE A 46 -1.92 -3.50 2.39
N GLN A 47 -0.59 -3.65 2.44
CA GLN A 47 0.21 -3.56 3.65
C GLN A 47 1.15 -2.35 3.57
N TRP A 48 1.16 -1.55 4.63
CA TRP A 48 2.06 -0.41 4.77
C TRP A 48 3.28 -0.76 5.62
N THR A 49 4.44 -0.25 5.23
CA THR A 49 5.71 -0.45 5.95
C THR A 49 6.48 0.84 6.08
N LYS A 50 7.18 1.00 7.21
CA LYS A 50 8.18 2.04 7.47
C LYS A 50 9.50 1.33 7.78
N GLY A 51 10.43 1.33 6.83
CA GLY A 51 11.57 0.41 6.85
C GLY A 51 11.08 -1.04 6.99
N LYS A 52 11.52 -1.74 8.04
CA LYS A 52 11.11 -3.14 8.33
C LYS A 52 9.82 -3.26 9.15
N LYS A 53 9.26 -2.14 9.64
CA LYS A 53 8.10 -2.14 10.55
C LYS A 53 6.80 -2.02 9.78
N THR A 54 5.84 -2.90 10.06
CA THR A 54 4.49 -2.81 9.50
C THR A 54 3.65 -1.75 10.23
N LEU A 55 2.89 -0.97 9.48
CA LEU A 55 1.97 0.06 9.99
C LEU A 55 0.52 -0.45 9.95
N LYS A 56 -0.30 -0.09 10.95
CA LYS A 56 -1.62 -0.69 11.17
C LYS A 56 -2.81 0.28 11.16
N ARG A 57 -2.60 1.60 11.31
CA ARG A 57 -3.69 2.60 11.31
C ARG A 57 -4.14 2.88 9.86
N ILE A 58 -4.90 1.94 9.29
CA ILE A 58 -5.29 1.98 7.88
C ILE A 58 -6.81 1.92 7.72
N LYS A 59 -7.32 2.56 6.67
CA LYS A 59 -8.66 2.35 6.14
C LYS A 59 -8.53 1.88 4.70
N GLU A 60 -9.18 0.77 4.35
CA GLU A 60 -9.08 0.18 3.02
C GLU A 60 -10.47 0.01 2.41
N HIS A 61 -10.58 0.30 1.12
CA HIS A 61 -11.78 0.00 0.34
C HIS A 61 -11.38 -0.43 -1.08
N SER A 62 -12.26 -1.17 -1.74
CA SER A 62 -12.02 -1.61 -3.12
C SER A 62 -13.25 -1.36 -3.98
N VAL A 63 -13.03 -0.85 -5.19
CA VAL A 63 -14.06 -0.62 -6.20
C VAL A 63 -13.59 -1.20 -7.52
N ARG A 64 -14.38 -2.12 -8.09
CA ARG A 64 -14.03 -2.89 -9.30
C ARG A 64 -12.68 -3.61 -9.14
N ASN A 65 -11.67 -3.23 -9.91
CA ASN A 65 -10.32 -3.80 -9.92
C ASN A 65 -9.28 -2.87 -9.25
N THR A 66 -9.75 -1.91 -8.45
CA THR A 66 -8.92 -0.93 -7.76
C THR A 66 -9.10 -1.07 -6.26
N THR A 67 -7.99 -1.15 -5.54
CA THR A 67 -7.95 -1.13 -4.07
C THR A 67 -7.24 0.14 -3.63
N VAL A 68 -7.84 0.87 -2.70
CA VAL A 68 -7.30 2.10 -2.12
C VAL A 68 -7.15 1.89 -0.62
N SER A 69 -5.95 2.19 -0.11
CA SER A 69 -5.62 2.15 1.31
C SER A 69 -5.13 3.51 1.77
N VAL A 70 -5.73 4.02 2.85
CA VAL A 70 -5.39 5.29 3.49
C VAL A 70 -4.72 4.98 4.82
N LEU A 71 -3.45 5.35 4.95
CA LEU A 71 -2.67 5.28 6.17
C LEU A 71 -2.79 6.58 6.95
N THR A 72 -3.18 6.50 8.22
CA THR A 72 -3.02 7.61 9.17
C THR A 72 -1.62 7.58 9.76
N PHE A 73 -0.80 8.58 9.44
CA PHE A 73 0.61 8.63 9.76
C PHE A 73 0.95 9.86 10.62
N VAL A 74 1.69 9.65 11.70
CA VAL A 74 2.26 10.70 12.55
C VAL A 74 3.78 10.50 12.49
N PRO A 75 4.52 11.31 11.71
CA PRO A 75 5.95 11.16 11.56
C PRO A 75 6.69 11.67 12.80
N THR A 76 7.85 11.08 13.03
CA THR A 76 8.85 11.54 14.00
C THR A 76 10.10 11.98 13.23
N VAL A 77 10.99 12.76 13.86
CA VAL A 77 12.23 13.22 13.19
C VAL A 77 13.13 12.05 12.80
N GLU A 78 13.06 10.93 13.51
CA GLU A 78 13.79 9.70 13.19
C GLU A 78 13.26 8.99 11.94
N ASP A 79 12.11 9.42 11.41
CA ASP A 79 11.54 8.88 10.19
C ASP A 79 12.06 9.56 8.92
N ASP A 80 12.77 10.68 9.05
CA ASP A 80 13.38 11.36 7.91
C ASP A 80 14.35 10.42 7.17
N GLY A 81 14.26 10.42 5.84
CA GLY A 81 15.02 9.54 4.95
C GLY A 81 14.62 8.06 5.00
N ARG A 82 13.70 7.63 5.87
CA ARG A 82 13.23 6.23 5.89
C ARG A 82 12.33 5.95 4.68
N LEU A 83 12.30 4.69 4.25
CA LEU A 83 11.40 4.24 3.20
C LEU A 83 9.99 3.95 3.75
N LEU A 84 9.00 4.61 3.18
CA LEU A 84 7.59 4.25 3.27
C LEU A 84 7.24 3.33 2.11
N GLY A 85 6.82 2.10 2.42
CA GLY A 85 6.40 1.11 1.44
C GLY A 85 4.91 0.85 1.47
N CYS A 86 4.30 0.77 0.29
CA CYS A 86 2.98 0.22 0.08
C CYS A 86 3.09 -1.06 -0.74
N ARG A 87 2.70 -2.19 -0.14
CA ARG A 87 2.67 -3.50 -0.79
C ARG A 87 1.24 -3.92 -1.06
N ALA A 88 0.86 -4.13 -2.31
CA ALA A 88 -0.42 -4.73 -2.66
C ALA A 88 -0.22 -6.21 -3.00
N GLN A 89 -0.97 -7.10 -2.36
CA GLN A 89 -0.84 -8.54 -2.53
C GLN A 89 -2.18 -9.19 -2.91
N ASN A 90 -2.13 -10.13 -3.84
CA ASN A 90 -3.27 -10.99 -4.13
C ASN A 90 -3.56 -11.88 -2.90
N PRO A 91 -4.79 -11.87 -2.36
CA PRO A 91 -5.09 -12.59 -1.12
C PRO A 91 -5.16 -14.11 -1.30
N LYS A 92 -5.22 -14.64 -2.53
CA LYS A 92 -5.31 -16.08 -2.79
C LYS A 92 -3.95 -16.74 -3.01
N VAL A 93 -2.92 -15.97 -3.38
CA VAL A 93 -1.60 -16.52 -3.72
C VAL A 93 -0.51 -15.70 -3.07
N VAL A 94 0.21 -16.33 -2.14
CA VAL A 94 1.40 -15.74 -1.52
C VAL A 94 2.47 -15.55 -2.58
N GLY A 95 3.14 -14.39 -2.57
CA GLY A 95 4.17 -14.05 -3.57
C GLY A 95 3.65 -13.30 -4.81
N LEU A 96 2.33 -13.25 -5.05
CA LEU A 96 1.75 -12.41 -6.09
C LEU A 96 1.46 -10.99 -5.57
N PHE A 97 2.51 -10.17 -5.51
CA PHE A 97 2.42 -8.80 -5.02
C PHE A 97 3.22 -7.82 -5.89
N LEU A 98 2.90 -6.55 -5.75
CA LEU A 98 3.67 -5.42 -6.27
C LEU A 98 3.84 -4.38 -5.15
N GLU A 99 4.91 -3.60 -5.21
CA GLU A 99 5.26 -2.62 -4.18
C GLU A 99 5.58 -1.26 -4.80
N HIS A 100 5.31 -0.22 -4.04
CA HIS A 100 5.79 1.14 -4.31
C HIS A 100 6.46 1.67 -3.04
N PHE A 101 7.63 2.28 -3.20
CA PHE A 101 8.41 2.86 -2.11
C PHE A 101 8.70 4.33 -2.38
N GLN A 102 8.69 5.15 -1.34
CA GLN A 102 9.16 6.53 -1.37
C GLN A 102 9.93 6.86 -0.08
N ASN A 103 10.83 7.84 -0.14
CA ASN A 103 11.46 8.39 1.06
C ASN A 103 10.45 9.26 1.81
N ILE A 104 10.53 9.23 3.14
CA ILE A 104 9.81 10.17 4.00
C ILE A 104 10.72 11.38 4.20
N SER A 105 10.21 12.58 3.93
CA SER A 105 10.86 13.84 4.29
C SER A 105 10.17 14.41 5.52
N VAL A 106 10.90 14.67 6.60
CA VAL A 106 10.37 15.22 7.85
C VAL A 106 11.18 16.44 8.28
N HIS A 107 10.50 17.51 8.70
CA HIS A 107 11.11 18.68 9.32
C HIS A 107 10.59 18.89 10.75
N CYS A 108 11.42 19.53 11.58
CA CYS A 108 10.98 20.10 12.85
C CYS A 108 10.02 21.26 12.58
N GLU A 109 9.01 21.41 13.43
CA GLU A 109 8.17 22.61 13.45
C GLU A 109 8.92 23.82 14.01
#